data_AF-A0A8K0P3Q5-F1
#
_entry.id   AF-A0A8K0P3Q5-F1
#
_cell.length_a   1.000
_cell.length_b   1.000
_cell.length_c   1.000
_cell.angle_alpha   90.00
_cell.angle_beta   90.00
_cell.angle_gamma   90.00
#
_symmetry.space_group_name_H-M   'P 1'
#
loop_
_entity.id
_entity.type
_entity.pdbx_description
1 polymer ?
#
loop_
_entity_poly.entity_id
_entity_poly.type
_entity_poly.pdbx_seq_one_letter_code
_entity_poly.pdbx_strand_id
1 'polypeptide(L)'
;MYIKQVIIQGFKSYREQTVVEPFDPCHNVVVGRNGSGKSNFFYAIQFVLSDEFSHLRPEQRQALLHEGTGPRVISAYVEIIFDNSDGRLPIDRDEVYLRRVIGAKKDQYFLNKKMVPRSDVMNLLESAGFSRSNPYYIVKQGKVGFIKILFRLSANFINFLSF
;
A
#
# COMPACT_ATOMS: atom_id res chain seq x y z
N MET A 1 8.02 14.35 1.13
CA MET A 1 7.40 13.15 1.69
C MET A 1 7.77 11.94 0.84
N TYR A 2 8.35 10.91 1.48
CA TYR A 2 8.61 9.60 0.87
C TYR A 2 8.47 8.51 1.94
N ILE A 3 8.43 7.24 1.52
CA ILE A 3 8.41 6.11 2.44
C ILE A 3 9.83 5.86 2.92
N LYS A 4 10.09 5.91 4.24
CA LYS A 4 11.40 5.58 4.85
C LYS A 4 11.56 4.09 5.12
N GLN A 5 10.48 3.46 5.57
CA GLN A 5 10.49 2.09 6.06
C GLN A 5 9.11 1.45 5.86
N VAL A 6 9.10 0.15 5.55
CA VAL A 6 7.89 -0.68 5.50
C VAL A 6 8.09 -1.91 6.37
N ILE A 7 7.18 -2.14 7.31
CA ILE A 7 7.19 -3.29 8.23
C ILE A 7 5.98 -4.17 7.90
N ILE A 8 6.22 -5.46 7.68
CA ILE A 8 5.19 -6.42 7.28
C ILE A 8 5.27 -7.63 8.19
N GLN A 9 4.13 -8.08 8.74
CA GLN A 9 4.08 -9.30 9.53
C GLN A 9 2.76 -10.05 9.32
N GLY A 10 2.84 -11.36 9.18
CA GLY A 10 1.69 -12.26 9.00
C GLY A 10 0.93 -12.09 7.69
N PHE A 11 1.43 -11.31 6.73
CA PHE A 11 0.73 -10.93 5.50
C PHE A 11 1.20 -11.74 4.29
N LYS A 12 0.30 -12.51 3.68
CA LYS A 12 0.57 -13.35 2.50
C LYS A 12 1.87 -14.16 2.61
N SER A 13 2.93 -13.82 1.88
CA SER A 13 4.22 -14.54 1.94
C SER A 13 5.09 -14.16 3.15
N TYR A 14 4.74 -13.10 3.88
CA TYR A 14 5.53 -12.57 5.00
C TYR A 14 4.98 -13.10 6.32
N ARG A 15 5.46 -14.25 6.76
CA ARG A 15 5.03 -14.83 8.05
C ARG A 15 5.59 -14.05 9.23
N GLU A 16 6.91 -13.97 9.30
CA GLU A 16 7.64 -13.27 10.35
C GLU A 16 7.71 -11.78 10.04
N GLN A 17 8.03 -10.99 11.06
CA GLN A 17 8.21 -9.55 10.89
C GLN A 17 9.38 -9.30 9.94
N THR A 18 9.08 -8.69 8.81
CA THR A 18 10.05 -8.25 7.82
C THR A 18 10.08 -6.73 7.84
N VAL A 19 11.27 -6.17 8.03
CA VAL A 19 11.51 -4.74 7.98
C VAL A 19 12.26 -4.45 6.69
N VAL A 20 11.69 -3.58 5.86
CA VAL A 20 12.31 -3.14 4.60
C VAL A 20 12.73 -1.69 4.76
N GLU A 21 14.03 -1.49 4.85
CA GLU A 21 14.70 -0.20 4.98
C GLU A 21 16.19 -0.33 4.61
N PRO A 22 16.88 0.81 4.33
CA PRO A 22 16.32 2.13 4.05
C PRO A 22 15.83 2.25 2.59
N PHE A 23 14.81 3.08 2.37
CA PHE A 23 14.41 3.52 1.03
C PHE A 23 15.10 4.82 0.66
N ASP A 24 15.54 4.92 -0.59
CA ASP A 24 16.05 6.16 -1.17
C ASP A 24 14.88 7.09 -1.55
N PRO A 25 14.97 8.42 -1.31
CA PRO A 25 13.88 9.34 -1.63
C PRO A 25 13.64 9.50 -3.14
N CYS A 26 14.60 9.15 -3.99
CA CYS A 26 14.53 9.33 -5.44
C CYS A 26 14.14 8.04 -6.18
N HIS A 27 14.88 6.94 -6.00
CA HIS A 27 14.66 5.73 -6.80
C HIS A 27 14.98 4.44 -6.07
N ASN A 28 14.05 3.48 -6.13
CA ASN A 28 14.18 2.18 -5.50
C ASN A 28 13.80 1.06 -6.48
N VAL A 29 14.57 -0.04 -6.48
CA VAL A 29 14.31 -1.20 -7.34
C VAL A 29 14.18 -2.45 -6.46
N VAL A 30 13.08 -3.18 -6.63
CA VAL A 30 12.85 -4.46 -5.92
C VAL A 30 13.10 -5.62 -6.88
N VAL A 31 14.14 -6.41 -6.60
CA VAL A 31 14.55 -7.58 -7.40
C VAL A 31 14.44 -8.87 -6.60
N GLY A 32 14.35 -10.01 -7.29
CA GLY A 32 14.27 -11.33 -6.65
C GLY A 32 13.66 -12.39 -7.56
N ARG A 33 13.85 -13.67 -7.21
CA ARG A 33 13.35 -14.81 -8.00
C ARG A 33 11.83 -14.86 -8.08
N ASN A 34 11.27 -15.55 -9.07
CA ASN A 34 9.84 -15.78 -9.14
C ASN A 34 9.36 -16.52 -7.87
N GLY A 35 8.23 -16.08 -7.31
CA GLY A 35 7.69 -16.60 -6.05
C GLY A 35 8.29 -16.00 -4.77
N SER A 36 9.31 -15.13 -4.84
CA SER A 36 9.97 -14.56 -3.65
C SER A 36 9.15 -13.52 -2.86
N GLY A 37 7.86 -13.32 -3.18
CA GLY A 37 6.99 -12.39 -2.45
C GLY A 37 7.03 -10.92 -2.93
N LYS A 38 7.70 -10.59 -4.03
CA LYS A 38 7.76 -9.21 -4.58
C LYS A 38 6.39 -8.61 -4.85
N SER A 39 5.50 -9.34 -5.53
CA SER A 39 4.14 -8.83 -5.80
C SER A 39 3.35 -8.65 -4.49
N ASN A 40 3.58 -9.51 -3.50
CA ASN A 40 2.96 -9.38 -2.18
C ASN A 40 3.51 -8.19 -1.39
N PHE A 41 4.76 -7.77 -1.62
CA PHE A 41 5.34 -6.55 -1.04
C PHE A 41 4.55 -5.32 -1.48
N PHE A 42 4.37 -5.15 -2.80
CA PHE A 42 3.56 -4.05 -3.33
C PHE A 42 2.09 -4.15 -2.90
N TYR A 43 1.56 -5.37 -2.77
CA TYR A 43 0.21 -5.60 -2.26
C TYR A 43 0.07 -5.20 -0.78
N ALA A 44 1.11 -5.37 0.04
CA ALA A 44 1.15 -4.91 1.43
C ALA A 44 1.13 -3.38 1.52
N ILE A 45 1.90 -2.69 0.67
CA ILE A 45 1.87 -1.21 0.58
C ILE A 45 0.48 -0.75 0.13
N GLN A 46 -0.08 -1.37 -0.93
CA GLN A 46 -1.41 -1.06 -1.42
C GLN A 46 -2.47 -1.28 -0.33
N PHE A 47 -2.33 -2.32 0.48
CA PHE A 47 -3.24 -2.63 1.58
C PHE A 47 -3.32 -1.50 2.62
N VAL A 48 -2.25 -0.74 2.86
CA VAL A 48 -2.30 0.41 3.77
C VAL A 48 -2.86 1.65 3.09
N LEU A 49 -2.44 1.93 1.85
CA LEU A 49 -2.68 3.21 1.18
C LEU A 49 -3.99 3.28 0.39
N SER A 50 -4.56 2.13 0.02
CA SER A 50 -5.69 2.07 -0.90
C SER A 50 -7.01 1.72 -0.21
N ASP A 51 -8.07 2.33 -0.71
CA ASP A 51 -9.42 2.04 -0.26
C ASP A 51 -10.03 0.74 -0.82
N GLU A 52 -9.34 0.08 -1.76
CA GLU A 52 -9.80 -1.16 -2.42
C GLU A 52 -10.10 -2.29 -1.41
N PHE A 53 -9.49 -2.25 -0.24
CA PHE A 53 -9.55 -3.29 0.79
C PHE A 53 -10.61 -3.03 1.88
N SER A 54 -11.52 -2.10 1.66
CA SER A 54 -12.49 -1.70 2.70
C SER A 54 -13.71 -2.63 2.80
N HIS A 55 -14.00 -3.39 1.74
CA HIS A 55 -15.21 -4.22 1.63
C HIS A 55 -14.84 -5.70 1.38
N LEU A 56 -13.93 -6.23 2.20
CA LEU A 56 -13.44 -7.60 2.05
C LEU A 56 -14.42 -8.62 2.63
N ARG A 57 -14.82 -9.59 1.80
CA ARG A 57 -15.52 -10.80 2.25
C ARG A 57 -14.61 -11.65 3.15
N PRO A 58 -15.17 -12.51 4.04
CA PRO A 58 -14.37 -13.32 4.95
C PRO A 58 -13.24 -14.11 4.28
N GLU A 59 -13.50 -14.73 3.12
CA GLU A 59 -12.50 -15.46 2.32
C GLU A 59 -11.37 -14.55 1.82
N GLN A 60 -11.70 -13.32 1.39
CA GLN A 60 -10.71 -12.35 0.94
C GLN A 60 -9.83 -11.88 2.10
N ARG A 61 -10.40 -11.73 3.31
CA ARG A 61 -9.63 -11.40 4.52
C ARG A 61 -8.67 -12.53 4.89
N GLN A 62 -9.15 -13.77 4.86
CA GLN A 62 -8.33 -14.94 5.12
C GLN A 62 -7.18 -15.04 4.11
N ALA A 63 -7.43 -14.76 2.83
CA ALA A 63 -6.42 -14.77 1.77
C ALA A 63 -5.34 -13.66 1.89
N LEU A 64 -5.50 -12.70 2.80
CA LEU A 64 -4.47 -11.71 3.15
C LEU A 64 -3.54 -12.21 4.27
N LEU A 65 -3.99 -13.14 5.09
CA LEU A 65 -3.18 -13.74 6.14
C LEU A 65 -2.21 -14.76 5.52
N HIS A 66 -1.07 -14.94 6.17
CA HIS A 66 -0.10 -15.95 5.77
C HIS A 66 -0.68 -17.37 5.96
N GLU A 67 -0.57 -18.18 4.92
CA GLU A 67 -0.89 -19.60 4.94
C GLU A 67 0.38 -20.40 4.64
N GLY A 68 0.71 -21.32 5.53
CA GLY A 68 1.94 -22.10 5.48
C GLY A 68 2.01 -23.12 6.62
N THR A 69 3.11 -23.86 6.69
CA THR A 69 3.32 -24.89 7.70
C THR A 69 3.56 -24.30 9.09
N GLY A 70 2.86 -24.77 10.12
CA GLY A 70 3.04 -24.34 11.51
C GLY A 70 1.80 -23.64 12.09
N PRO A 71 1.92 -22.93 13.23
CA PRO A 71 0.79 -22.26 13.85
C PRO A 71 0.10 -21.28 12.91
N ARG A 72 -1.24 -21.34 12.88
CA ARG A 72 -2.08 -20.48 12.06
C ARG A 72 -1.91 -19.02 12.46
N VAL A 73 -1.64 -18.15 11.48
CA VAL A 73 -1.64 -16.71 11.65
C VAL A 73 -3.08 -16.20 11.74
N ILE A 74 -3.44 -15.58 12.86
CA ILE A 74 -4.80 -15.06 13.12
C ILE A 74 -4.94 -13.56 12.83
N SER A 75 -3.82 -12.85 12.75
CA SER A 75 -3.73 -11.43 12.45
C SER A 75 -2.46 -11.11 11.68
N ALA A 76 -2.55 -10.10 10.82
CA ALA A 76 -1.44 -9.54 10.06
C ALA A 76 -1.43 -8.02 10.24
N TYR A 77 -0.28 -7.41 10.07
CA TYR A 77 -0.21 -5.96 9.95
C TYR A 77 0.83 -5.52 8.94
N VAL A 78 0.60 -4.32 8.42
CA VAL A 78 1.57 -3.57 7.63
C VAL A 78 1.67 -2.18 8.22
N GLU A 79 2.89 -1.71 8.44
CA GLU A 79 3.19 -0.35 8.90
C GLU A 79 4.10 0.33 7.88
N ILE A 80 3.74 1.55 7.50
CA ILE A 80 4.53 2.41 6.63
C ILE A 80 4.95 3.62 7.45
N ILE A 81 6.24 3.93 7.43
CA ILE A 81 6.79 5.12 8.07
C ILE A 81 7.17 6.09 6.96
N PHE A 82 6.55 7.25 6.99
CA PHE A 82 6.80 8.34 6.04
C PHE A 82 7.76 9.33 6.65
N ASP A 83 8.70 9.79 5.82
CA ASP A 83 9.34 11.09 6.00
C ASP A 83 8.31 12.16 5.63
N ASN A 84 8.06 13.09 6.54
CA ASN A 84 7.10 14.18 6.40
C ASN A 84 7.74 15.54 6.69
N SER A 85 9.06 15.69 6.50
CA SER A 85 9.76 16.97 6.74
C SER A 85 9.32 18.11 5.80
N ASP A 86 8.62 17.80 4.70
CA ASP A 86 7.98 18.78 3.82
C ASP A 86 6.55 19.14 4.25
N GLY A 87 6.03 18.57 5.34
CA GLY A 87 4.71 18.88 5.89
C GLY A 87 3.53 18.49 4.99
N ARG A 88 3.73 17.57 4.05
CA ARG A 88 2.69 17.17 3.08
C ARG A 88 1.51 16.47 3.74
N LEU A 89 1.76 15.66 4.77
CA LEU A 89 0.72 15.18 5.67
C LEU A 89 0.47 16.28 6.71
N PRO A 90 -0.80 16.68 6.97
CA PRO A 90 -1.17 17.70 7.96
C PRO A 90 -1.01 17.19 9.40
N ILE A 91 0.19 16.74 9.75
CA ILE A 91 0.61 16.24 11.06
C ILE A 91 1.94 16.92 11.37
N ASP A 92 1.99 17.60 12.51
CA ASP A 92 3.18 18.31 12.99
C ASP A 92 4.24 17.35 13.54
N ARG A 93 4.79 16.51 12.65
CA ARG A 93 5.89 15.57 12.89
C ARG A 93 6.66 15.31 11.60
N ASP A 94 7.98 15.23 11.72
CA ASP A 94 8.87 14.83 10.63
C ASP A 94 8.72 13.36 10.24
N GLU A 95 8.22 12.51 11.14
CA GLU A 95 7.92 11.11 10.85
C GLU A 95 6.47 10.78 11.19
N VAL A 96 5.79 10.14 10.23
CA VAL A 96 4.41 9.69 10.38
C VAL A 96 4.34 8.17 10.24
N TYR A 97 3.81 7.53 11.26
CA TYR A 97 3.66 6.07 11.34
C TYR A 97 2.22 5.71 11.01
N LEU A 98 1.98 5.02 9.90
CA LEU A 98 0.66 4.54 9.51
C LEU A 98 0.64 3.02 9.48
N ARG A 99 -0.13 2.41 10.38
CA ARG A 99 -0.28 0.95 10.48
C ARG A 99 -1.72 0.54 10.24
N ARG A 100 -1.90 -0.53 9.47
CA ARG A 100 -3.17 -1.23 9.32
C ARG A 100 -3.02 -2.67 9.81
N VAL A 101 -3.89 -3.08 10.73
CA VAL A 101 -3.93 -4.42 11.32
C VAL A 101 -5.21 -5.11 10.86
N ILE A 102 -5.08 -6.28 10.25
CA ILE A 102 -6.21 -7.09 9.81
C ILE A 102 -6.22 -8.44 10.50
N GLY A 103 -7.40 -8.84 10.98
CA GLY A 103 -7.72 -10.20 11.37
C GLY A 103 -8.98 -10.68 10.67
N ALA A 104 -9.42 -11.88 11.03
CA ALA A 104 -10.59 -12.52 10.43
C ALA A 104 -11.88 -11.69 10.55
N LYS A 105 -12.05 -10.95 11.67
CA LYS A 105 -13.28 -10.21 11.97
C LYS A 105 -13.10 -8.70 12.05
N LYS A 106 -11.89 -8.21 12.36
CA LYS A 106 -11.63 -6.79 12.64
C LYS A 106 -10.50 -6.27 11.78
N ASP A 107 -10.60 -5.00 11.45
CA ASP A 107 -9.56 -4.21 10.81
C ASP A 107 -9.40 -2.92 11.62
N GLN A 108 -8.17 -2.51 11.88
CA GLN A 108 -7.85 -1.38 12.72
C GLN A 108 -6.72 -0.58 12.09
N TYR A 109 -6.87 0.74 12.10
CA TYR A 109 -5.83 1.65 11.71
C TYR A 109 -5.21 2.29 12.95
N PHE A 110 -3.90 2.50 12.88
CA PHE A 110 -3.14 3.24 13.87
C PHE A 110 -2.34 4.31 13.17
N LEU A 111 -2.44 5.53 13.67
CA LEU A 111 -1.65 6.67 13.25
C LEU A 111 -0.79 7.09 14.45
N ASN A 112 0.53 7.08 14.28
CA ASN A 112 1.48 7.39 15.36
C ASN A 112 1.20 6.59 16.64
N LYS A 113 0.98 5.27 16.48
CA LYS A 113 0.65 4.30 17.53
C LYS A 113 -0.70 4.52 18.24
N LYS A 114 -1.50 5.49 17.81
CA LYS A 114 -2.86 5.72 18.33
C LYS A 114 -3.88 5.13 17.36
N MET A 115 -4.85 4.39 17.88
CA MET A 115 -5.95 3.86 17.07
C MET A 115 -6.80 5.01 16.53
N VAL A 116 -7.07 5.00 15.23
CA VAL A 116 -7.87 6.01 14.54
C VAL A 116 -8.93 5.34 13.65
N PRO A 117 -10.08 5.98 13.40
CA PRO A 117 -11.06 5.44 12.48
C PRO A 117 -10.53 5.52 11.04
N ARG A 118 -11.03 4.62 10.18
CA ARG A 118 -10.66 4.56 8.76
C ARG A 118 -10.92 5.89 8.04
N SER A 119 -12.02 6.56 8.35
CA SER A 119 -12.38 7.86 7.73
C SER A 119 -11.24 8.87 7.82
N ASP A 120 -10.59 8.94 8.99
CA ASP A 120 -9.57 9.93 9.27
C ASP A 120 -8.29 9.61 8.51
N VAL A 121 -7.91 8.33 8.42
CA VAL A 121 -6.79 7.89 7.59
C VAL A 121 -7.04 8.21 6.12
N MET A 122 -8.24 7.93 5.62
CA MET A 122 -8.56 8.19 4.22
C MET A 122 -8.59 9.69 3.92
N ASN A 123 -9.04 10.53 4.86
CA ASN A 123 -9.00 11.99 4.72
C ASN A 123 -7.55 12.49 4.72
N LEU A 124 -6.72 11.97 5.63
CA LEU A 124 -5.30 12.29 5.72
C LEU A 124 -4.55 11.95 4.41
N LEU A 125 -4.77 10.76 3.88
CA LEU A 125 -4.17 10.31 2.62
C LEU A 125 -4.62 11.18 1.44
N GLU A 126 -5.90 11.55 1.41
CA GLU A 126 -6.44 12.44 0.38
C GLU A 126 -5.84 13.84 0.46
N SER A 127 -5.65 14.40 1.66
CA SER A 127 -4.94 15.68 1.86
C SER A 127 -3.49 15.64 1.38
N ALA A 128 -2.83 14.49 1.48
CA ALA A 128 -1.48 14.29 0.92
C ALA A 128 -1.48 13.98 -0.60
N GLY A 129 -2.63 13.97 -1.26
CA GLY A 129 -2.77 13.76 -2.71
C GLY A 129 -2.91 12.30 -3.15
N PHE A 130 -3.12 11.36 -2.23
CA PHE A 130 -3.49 9.99 -2.57
C PHE A 130 -4.99 9.94 -2.90
N SER A 131 -5.31 10.05 -4.19
CA SER A 131 -6.71 9.98 -4.63
C SER A 131 -7.34 8.62 -4.33
N ARG A 132 -8.54 8.64 -3.73
CA ARG A 132 -9.37 7.45 -3.47
C ARG A 132 -9.97 6.87 -4.74
N SER A 133 -10.45 7.74 -5.63
CA SER A 133 -11.13 7.37 -6.87
C SER A 133 -10.15 6.97 -7.98
N ASN A 134 -8.88 7.37 -7.85
CA ASN A 134 -7.96 7.29 -8.96
C ASN A 134 -6.50 6.99 -8.56
N PRO A 135 -6.18 5.73 -8.19
CA PRO A 135 -4.87 5.36 -7.70
C PRO A 135 -3.85 5.13 -8.84
N TYR A 136 -3.65 6.12 -9.73
CA TYR A 136 -2.64 6.03 -10.79
C TYR A 136 -1.20 5.90 -10.27
N TYR A 137 -0.99 6.06 -8.96
CA TYR A 137 0.29 5.81 -8.30
C TYR A 137 0.62 4.31 -8.14
N ILE A 138 -0.30 3.38 -8.46
CA ILE A 138 -0.02 1.93 -8.44
C ILE A 138 -0.43 1.30 -9.77
N VAL A 139 0.55 0.77 -10.50
CA VAL A 139 0.31 0.01 -11.73
C VAL A 139 0.48 -1.48 -11.45
N LYS A 140 -0.63 -2.22 -11.46
CA LYS A 140 -0.61 -3.68 -11.30
C LYS A 140 0.06 -4.34 -12.52
N GLN A 141 0.76 -5.45 -12.29
CA GLN A 141 1.37 -6.24 -13.36
C GLN A 141 0.32 -6.59 -14.43
N GLY A 142 0.68 -6.44 -15.71
CA GLY A 142 -0.23 -6.68 -16.84
C GLY A 142 -1.23 -5.54 -17.13
N LYS A 143 -1.31 -4.50 -16.28
CA LYS A 143 -2.19 -3.33 -16.52
C LYS A 143 -1.52 -2.15 -17.21
N VAL A 144 -0.25 -2.28 -17.62
CA VAL A 144 0.46 -1.22 -18.35
C VAL A 144 -0.25 -0.87 -19.67
N GLY A 145 -0.82 -1.87 -20.36
CA GLY A 145 -1.61 -1.65 -21.58
C GLY A 145 -2.89 -0.85 -21.36
N PHE A 146 -3.52 -0.94 -20.18
CA PHE A 146 -4.74 -0.18 -19.86
C PHE A 146 -4.44 1.32 -19.71
N ILE A 147 -3.28 1.67 -19.15
CA ILE A 147 -2.84 3.07 -19.05
C ILE A 147 -2.63 3.67 -20.45
N LYS A 148 -2.04 2.89 -21.38
CA LYS A 148 -1.88 3.31 -22.78
C LYS A 148 -3.22 3.59 -23.48
N ILE A 149 -4.25 2.80 -23.19
CA ILE A 149 -5.61 3.01 -23.75
C ILE A 149 -6.27 4.23 -23.13
N LEU A 150 -6.11 4.45 -21.81
CA LEU A 150 -6.70 5.59 -21.13
C LEU A 150 -6.11 6.92 -21.60
N PHE A 151 -4.79 6.99 -21.77
CA PHE A 151 -4.15 8.14 -22.42
C PHE A 151 -4.60 8.32 -23.86
N ARG A 152 -4.92 7.24 -24.59
CA ARG A 152 -5.45 7.33 -25.95
C ARG A 152 -6.89 7.84 -25.99
N LEU A 153 -7.70 7.55 -24.97
CA LEU A 153 -9.06 8.07 -24.83
C LEU A 153 -9.08 9.54 -24.42
N SER A 154 -8.13 10.01 -23.61
CA SER A 154 -7.94 11.46 -23.36
C SER A 154 -7.24 12.18 -24.53
N ALA A 155 -6.41 11.46 -25.29
CA ALA A 155 -5.72 11.98 -26.48
C ALA A 155 -6.55 11.93 -27.76
N ASN A 156 -7.80 11.48 -27.74
CA ASN A 156 -8.74 11.76 -28.84
C ASN A 156 -9.08 13.27 -28.95
N PHE A 157 -8.46 14.12 -28.12
CA PHE A 157 -8.42 15.57 -28.25
C PHE A 157 -7.11 16.11 -28.86
N ILE A 158 -6.09 15.27 -29.12
CA ILE A 158 -4.84 15.68 -29.76
C ILE A 158 -4.46 14.65 -30.81
N ASN A 159 -4.89 14.94 -32.04
CA ASN A 159 -4.39 14.34 -33.25
C ASN A 159 -2.87 14.50 -33.38
N PHE A 160 -2.29 13.56 -34.15
CA PHE A 160 -1.02 13.62 -34.90
C PHE A 160 0.25 12.90 -34.37
N LEU A 161 0.68 11.96 -35.23
CA LEU A 161 2.01 11.35 -35.47
C LEU A 161 2.51 10.27 -34.48
N SER A 162 2.60 9.00 -34.89
CA SER A 162 3.54 8.37 -35.85
C SER A 162 4.98 8.34 -35.33
N PHE A 163 5.44 7.21 -34.77
CA PHE A 163 6.10 6.08 -35.43
C PHE A 163 6.03 4.85 -34.51
#